data_AF-A0A7K2M9E9-F1
#
_entry.id   AF-A0A7K2M9E9-F1
#
_cell.length_a   1.000
_cell.length_b   1.000
_cell.length_c   1.000
_cell.angle_alpha   90.00
_cell.angle_beta   90.00
_cell.angle_gamma   90.00
#
_symmetry.space_group_name_H-M   'P 1'
#
loop_
_entity.id
_entity.type
_entity.pdbx_description
1 polymer ?
#
loop_
_entity_poly.entity_id
_entity_poly.type
_entity_poly.pdbx_seq_one_letter_code
_entity_poly.pdbx_strand_id
1 'polypeptide(L)'
;ARTHLLLHDSNVDWGQDLGRLAGRLRSRYPGERVWLVYKGSGVPSFYGVHAADPRAAPPGDVHGLLVVSDSAAAKATGRLAELIASSRAVDEVGHSITLYRR
;
A
#
# COMPACT_ATOMS: atom_id res chain seq x y z
N ALA A 1 -24.84 -14.82 -22.82
CA ALA A 1 -23.64 -15.44 -22.22
C ALA A 1 -23.18 -14.59 -21.04
N ARG A 2 -23.05 -15.17 -19.83
CA ARG A 2 -22.69 -14.45 -18.59
C ARG A 2 -21.16 -14.39 -18.41
N THR A 3 -20.46 -13.85 -19.41
CA THR A 3 -18.99 -13.76 -19.43
C THR A 3 -18.41 -12.72 -18.45
N HIS A 4 -19.26 -11.97 -17.74
CA HIS A 4 -18.87 -10.97 -16.74
C HIS A 4 -18.73 -11.52 -15.31
N LEU A 5 -19.05 -12.80 -15.06
CA LEU A 5 -18.99 -13.41 -13.72
C LEU A 5 -17.66 -14.13 -13.43
N LEU A 6 -16.71 -14.10 -14.37
CA LEU A 6 -15.42 -14.81 -14.27
C LEU A 6 -14.21 -13.90 -14.51
N LEU A 7 -14.35 -12.58 -14.32
CA LEU A 7 -13.22 -11.66 -14.28
C LEU A 7 -12.61 -11.59 -12.87
N HIS A 8 -12.24 -12.74 -12.31
CA HIS A 8 -11.53 -12.80 -11.03
C HIS A 8 -10.03 -12.47 -11.18
N ASP A 9 -9.55 -12.26 -12.41
CA ASP A 9 -8.13 -12.13 -12.75
C ASP A 9 -7.74 -10.82 -13.48
N SER A 10 -8.65 -9.85 -13.60
CA SER A 10 -8.38 -8.63 -14.41
C SER A 10 -8.04 -7.37 -13.62
N ASN A 11 -7.75 -7.48 -12.33
CA ASN A 11 -7.25 -6.33 -11.56
C ASN A 11 -6.11 -6.74 -10.62
N VAL A 12 -5.19 -7.57 -11.14
CA VAL A 12 -3.86 -7.67 -10.54
C VAL A 12 -3.13 -6.40 -10.96
N ASP A 13 -2.77 -5.53 -10.01
CA ASP A 13 -1.82 -4.47 -10.29
C ASP A 13 -0.46 -5.12 -10.60
N TRP A 14 0.00 -4.94 -11.84
CA TRP A 14 1.28 -5.44 -12.33
C TRP A 14 2.43 -4.48 -12.01
N GLY A 15 2.20 -3.49 -11.13
CA GLY A 15 3.18 -2.54 -10.63
C GLY A 15 3.12 -1.16 -11.29
N GLN A 16 2.06 -0.85 -12.05
CA GLN A 16 1.92 0.48 -12.66
C GLN A 16 1.84 1.58 -11.59
N ASP A 17 1.14 1.29 -10.49
CA ASP A 17 0.99 2.24 -9.39
C ASP A 17 2.20 2.21 -8.44
N LEU A 18 3.02 1.14 -8.48
CA LEU A 18 4.31 1.10 -7.78
C LEU A 18 5.30 2.13 -8.36
N GLY A 19 5.35 2.31 -9.68
CA GLY A 19 6.16 3.35 -10.30
C GLY A 19 5.71 4.77 -9.91
N ARG A 20 4.39 4.99 -9.88
CA ARG A 20 3.81 6.27 -9.40
C ARG A 20 4.09 6.49 -7.91
N LEU A 21 4.00 5.44 -7.11
CA LEU A 21 4.30 5.46 -5.69
C LEU A 21 5.76 5.83 -5.46
N ALA A 22 6.71 5.23 -6.17
CA ALA A 22 8.12 5.57 -6.05
C ALA A 22 8.39 7.06 -6.34
N GLY A 23 7.80 7.59 -7.41
CA GLY A 23 7.87 9.01 -7.73
C GLY A 23 7.24 9.90 -6.64
N ARG A 24 6.11 9.48 -6.07
CA ARG A 24 5.44 10.19 -4.98
C ARG A 24 6.27 10.20 -3.70
N LEU A 25 6.82 9.05 -3.30
CA LEU A 25 7.67 8.93 -2.11
C LEU A 25 8.90 9.82 -2.24
N ARG A 26 9.60 9.77 -3.38
CA ARG A 26 10.78 10.61 -3.62
C ARG A 26 10.47 12.11 -3.59
N SER A 27 9.32 12.53 -4.11
CA SER A 27 8.99 13.96 -4.26
C SER A 27 8.37 14.58 -3.02
N ARG A 28 7.51 13.85 -2.30
CA ARG A 28 6.69 14.40 -1.21
C ARG A 28 7.01 13.85 0.17
N TYR A 29 7.67 12.70 0.23
CA TYR A 29 8.01 12.02 1.49
C TYR A 29 9.51 11.66 1.55
N PRO A 30 10.43 12.58 1.20
CA PRO A 30 11.85 12.27 1.23
C PRO A 30 12.32 11.97 2.65
N GLY A 31 13.01 10.84 2.84
CA GLY A 31 13.57 10.43 4.13
C GLY A 31 12.57 9.83 5.13
N GLU A 32 11.28 9.76 4.78
CA GLU A 32 10.27 9.11 5.61
C GLU A 32 10.48 7.60 5.65
N ARG A 33 10.27 6.99 6.82
CA ARG A 33 10.26 5.53 6.94
C ARG A 33 8.96 5.00 6.34
N VAL A 34 9.10 4.15 5.32
CA VAL A 34 7.96 3.60 4.58
C VAL A 34 7.67 2.18 5.02
N TRP A 35 6.41 1.92 5.32
CA TRP A 35 5.82 0.61 5.56
C TRP A 35 4.85 0.30 4.43
N LEU A 36 4.91 -0.90 3.85
CA LEU A 36 4.10 -1.23 2.69
C LEU A 36 3.32 -2.53 2.89
N VAL A 37 2.01 -2.44 2.70
CA VAL A 37 1.13 -3.59 2.50
C VAL A 37 0.55 -3.49 1.09
N TYR A 38 1.10 -4.29 0.19
CA TYR A 38 0.73 -4.29 -1.21
C TYR A 38 0.10 -5.61 -1.62
N LYS A 39 -1.09 -5.54 -2.21
CA LYS A 39 -1.73 -6.66 -2.92
C LYS A 39 -1.57 -6.43 -4.42
N GLY A 40 -0.63 -7.13 -5.03
CA GLY A 40 -0.35 -7.14 -6.47
C GLY A 40 0.75 -8.14 -6.78
N SER A 41 1.09 -8.32 -8.06
CA SER A 41 2.15 -9.22 -8.50
C SER A 41 3.49 -8.52 -8.72
N GLY A 42 3.49 -7.19 -8.82
CA GLY A 42 4.71 -6.39 -8.94
C GLY A 42 5.58 -6.47 -7.68
N VAL A 43 6.90 -6.59 -7.87
CA VAL A 43 7.87 -6.55 -6.77
C VAL A 43 8.23 -5.08 -6.49
N PRO A 44 7.87 -4.49 -5.34
CA PRO A 44 8.02 -3.05 -5.08
C PRO A 44 9.45 -2.50 -5.27
N SER A 45 10.46 -3.29 -4.92
CA SER A 45 11.87 -2.88 -5.05
C SER A 45 12.31 -2.69 -6.51
N PHE A 46 11.73 -3.40 -7.48
CA PHE A 46 12.03 -3.18 -8.91
C PHE A 46 11.53 -1.83 -9.42
N TYR A 47 10.57 -1.21 -8.71
CA TYR A 47 10.06 0.12 -9.01
C TYR A 47 10.74 1.21 -8.18
N GLY A 48 11.71 0.86 -7.32
CA GLY A 48 12.37 1.80 -6.42
C GLY A 48 11.59 2.10 -5.13
N VAL A 49 10.58 1.29 -4.80
CA VAL A 49 9.87 1.37 -3.51
C VAL A 49 10.57 0.49 -2.50
N HIS A 50 11.32 1.12 -1.58
CA HIS A 50 11.94 0.47 -0.45
C HIS A 50 11.09 0.67 0.79
N ALA A 51 10.51 -0.41 1.31
CA ALA A 51 9.61 -0.38 2.45
C ALA A 51 9.75 -1.65 3.29
N ALA A 52 9.48 -1.53 4.59
CA ALA A 52 9.38 -2.68 5.49
C ALA A 52 7.94 -3.20 5.57
N ASP A 53 7.74 -4.45 5.97
CA ASP A 53 6.41 -4.98 6.26
C ASP A 53 5.98 -4.55 7.69
N PRO A 54 4.91 -3.76 7.86
CA PRO A 54 4.44 -3.32 9.18
C PRO A 54 3.90 -4.46 10.05
N ARG A 55 3.63 -5.63 9.46
CA ARG A 55 3.22 -6.83 10.21
C ARG A 55 4.39 -7.50 10.92
N ALA A 56 5.63 -7.19 10.51
CA ALA A 56 6.86 -7.75 11.08
C ALA A 56 7.42 -6.94 12.28
N ALA A 57 6.89 -5.75 12.58
CA ALA A 57 7.36 -4.90 13.67
C ALA A 57 6.21 -4.43 14.57
N PRO A 58 6.32 -4.46 15.92
CA PRO A 58 5.26 -4.10 16.88
C PRO A 58 4.43 -2.88 16.46
N PRO A 59 3.10 -2.84 16.66
CA PRO A 59 2.29 -1.72 16.15
C PRO A 59 2.71 -0.34 16.65
N GLY A 60 3.33 -0.30 17.84
CA GLY A 60 3.92 0.90 18.43
C GLY A 60 5.24 1.35 17.80
N ASP A 61 5.90 0.52 16.98
CA ASP A 61 7.14 0.87 16.27
C ASP A 61 6.88 1.25 14.80
N VAL A 62 5.64 1.09 14.35
CA VAL A 62 5.20 1.49 13.01
C VAL A 62 4.92 2.99 13.04
N HIS A 63 5.95 3.77 12.72
CA HIS A 63 5.87 5.23 12.58
C HIS A 63 6.30 5.69 11.19
N GLY A 64 5.90 6.91 10.81
CA GLY A 64 6.20 7.51 9.52
C GLY A 64 5.04 7.30 8.54
N LEU A 65 5.32 6.63 7.42
CA LEU A 65 4.36 6.45 6.34
C LEU A 65 3.93 4.99 6.21
N LEU A 66 2.64 4.74 6.45
CA LEU A 66 2.00 3.45 6.19
C LEU A 66 1.31 3.50 4.83
N VAL A 67 1.77 2.69 3.89
CA VAL A 67 1.27 2.62 2.52
C VAL A 67 0.50 1.32 2.36
N VAL A 68 -0.77 1.39 1.94
CA VAL A 68 -1.63 0.22 1.84
C VAL A 68 -2.38 0.26 0.52
N SER A 69 -2.31 -0.82 -0.25
CA SER A 69 -3.19 -0.98 -1.42
C SER A 69 -4.65 -1.06 -0.96
N ASP A 70 -5.58 -0.41 -1.66
CA ASP A 70 -6.98 -0.29 -1.22
C ASP A 70 -7.68 -1.65 -1.13
N SER A 71 -7.30 -2.60 -1.99
CA SER A 71 -7.74 -4.00 -1.89
C SER A 71 -7.32 -4.67 -0.58
N ALA A 72 -6.15 -4.32 -0.04
CA ALA A 72 -5.69 -4.81 1.26
C ALA A 72 -6.33 -4.05 2.42
N ALA A 73 -6.56 -2.74 2.28
CA ALA A 73 -7.28 -1.93 3.26
C ALA A 73 -8.73 -2.41 3.42
N ALA A 74 -9.43 -2.66 2.31
CA ALA A 74 -10.81 -3.16 2.30
C ALA A 74 -10.96 -4.56 2.94
N LYS A 75 -9.87 -5.34 2.98
CA LYS A 75 -9.83 -6.68 3.59
C LYS A 75 -9.07 -6.69 4.91
N ALA A 76 -8.71 -5.52 5.44
CA ALA A 76 -7.88 -5.43 6.63
C ALA A 76 -8.62 -5.99 7.84
N THR A 77 -7.95 -6.89 8.56
CA THR A 77 -8.41 -7.44 9.84
C THR A 77 -7.25 -7.45 10.83
N GLY A 78 -7.57 -7.60 12.11
CA GLY A 78 -6.60 -7.65 13.21
C GLY A 78 -5.60 -6.49 13.15
N ARG A 79 -4.31 -6.83 13.19
CA ARG A 79 -3.20 -5.86 13.22
C ARG A 79 -3.24 -4.81 12.12
N LEU A 80 -3.56 -5.18 10.88
CA LEU A 80 -3.59 -4.20 9.78
C LEU A 80 -4.75 -3.22 9.96
N ALA A 81 -5.92 -3.71 10.42
CA ALA A 81 -7.06 -2.84 10.69
C ALA A 81 -6.75 -1.86 11.84
N GLU A 82 -6.09 -2.33 12.91
CA GLU A 82 -5.65 -1.46 14.02
C GLU A 82 -4.68 -0.36 13.55
N LEU A 83 -3.70 -0.73 12.73
CA LEU A 83 -2.74 0.22 12.15
C LEU A 83 -3.44 1.25 11.27
N ILE A 84 -4.39 0.85 10.42
CA ILE A 84 -5.15 1.80 9.58
C ILE A 84 -6.02 2.71 10.45
N ALA A 85 -6.78 2.14 11.40
CA ALA A 85 -7.75 2.87 12.22
C ALA A 85 -7.12 3.93 13.12
N SER A 86 -5.88 3.72 13.56
CA SER A 86 -5.14 4.69 14.38
C SER A 86 -4.18 5.58 13.57
N SER A 87 -4.26 5.56 12.23
CA SER A 87 -3.48 6.44 11.35
C SER A 87 -4.38 7.45 10.63
N ARG A 88 -3.77 8.50 10.07
CA ARG A 88 -4.49 9.52 9.29
C ARG A 88 -4.18 9.37 7.81
N ALA A 89 -5.20 9.19 6.96
CA ALA A 89 -5.01 9.26 5.51
C ALA A 89 -4.49 10.65 5.11
N VAL A 90 -3.41 10.69 4.34
CA VAL A 90 -2.74 11.94 3.92
C VAL A 90 -2.56 12.06 2.43
N ASP A 91 -2.64 10.95 1.68
CA ASP A 91 -2.44 10.96 0.23
C ASP A 91 -2.97 9.69 -0.43
N GLU A 92 -3.12 9.74 -1.74
CA GLU A 92 -3.56 8.64 -2.59
C GLU A 92 -2.71 8.59 -3.87
N VAL A 93 -2.41 7.37 -4.33
CA VAL A 93 -1.66 7.10 -5.56
C VAL A 93 -2.48 6.14 -6.42
N GLY A 94 -2.75 6.55 -7.66
CA GLY A 94 -3.31 5.67 -8.69
C GLY A 94 -4.74 5.18 -8.44
N HIS A 95 -5.46 5.70 -7.44
CA HIS A 95 -6.76 5.21 -7.00
C HIS A 95 -6.77 3.76 -6.51
N SER A 96 -5.60 3.27 -6.11
CA SER A 96 -5.39 1.89 -5.69
C SER A 96 -4.50 1.76 -4.47
N ILE A 97 -3.87 2.85 -4.02
CA ILE A 97 -2.94 2.89 -2.89
C ILE A 97 -3.21 4.14 -2.06
N THR A 98 -3.53 3.93 -0.78
CA THR A 98 -3.69 4.99 0.22
C THR A 98 -2.45 5.09 1.10
N LEU A 99 -2.02 6.32 1.39
CA LEU A 99 -0.92 6.63 2.30
C LEU A 99 -1.49 7.19 3.60
N TYR A 100 -1.06 6.62 4.72
CA TYR A 100 -1.44 7.02 6.06
C TYR A 100 -0.21 7.53 6.83
N ARG A 101 -0.40 8.62 7.59
CA ARG A 101 0.58 9.17 8.53
C ARG A 101 0.40 8.53 9.90
N ARG A 102 1.51 8.17 10.53
CA ARG A 102 1.54 7.53 11.84
C ARG A 102 2.70 8.00 12.70
#